data_AF-A0A286IAP9-F1
#
_entry.id   AF-A0A286IAP9-F1
#
_cell.length_a   1.000
_cell.length_b   1.000
_cell.length_c   1.000
_cell.angle_alpha   90.00
_cell.angle_beta   90.00
_cell.angle_gamma   90.00
#
_symmetry.space_group_name_H-M   'P 1'
#
loop_
_entity.id
_entity.type
_entity.pdbx_description
1 polymer ?
#
loop_
_entity_poly.entity_id
_entity_poly.type
_entity_poly.pdbx_seq_one_letter_code
_entity_poly.pdbx_strand_id
1 'polypeptide(L)'
;MSGQSTRRPGELAFICLLTLFSAAALWQAYGISGFSGLSQPGVFPMLAAATMLASCLFILASTLRTRSSREPGESVVFWRDVLPVRLLVILAMVALYLYAMPWLGFVIASGLFLFASFAYLWRKNALISLALSAGSLAAVYFLFRIVFEVVLPQGKLLPAGVF
;
A
#
# COMPACT_ATOMS: atom_id res chain seq x y z
N MET A 1 -13.84 18.14 -34.18
CA MET A 1 -13.68 19.01 -32.99
C MET A 1 -12.72 18.30 -32.04
N SER A 2 -11.42 18.54 -32.18
CA SER A 2 -10.40 17.95 -31.32
C SER A 2 -10.49 18.60 -29.94
N GLY A 3 -11.06 17.87 -28.98
CA GLY A 3 -11.11 18.31 -27.58
C GLY A 3 -9.68 18.56 -27.09
N GLN A 4 -9.35 19.83 -26.88
CA GLN A 4 -8.07 20.21 -26.30
C GLN A 4 -8.07 19.64 -24.88
N SER A 5 -7.21 18.66 -24.63
CA SER A 5 -6.95 18.20 -23.27
C SER A 5 -6.36 19.38 -22.51
N THR A 6 -7.08 19.86 -21.51
CA THR A 6 -6.64 20.94 -20.65
C THR A 6 -6.18 20.31 -19.34
N ARG A 7 -5.02 20.71 -18.84
CA ARG A 7 -4.53 20.21 -17.54
C ARG A 7 -5.37 20.73 -16.40
N ARG A 8 -5.57 19.89 -15.38
CA ARG A 8 -6.25 20.31 -14.14
C ARG A 8 -5.30 21.13 -13.27
N PRO A 9 -5.76 22.24 -12.66
CA PRO A 9 -4.97 23.02 -11.71
C PRO A 9 -4.56 22.14 -10.51
N GLY A 10 -3.26 22.12 -10.19
CA GLY A 10 -2.70 21.31 -9.11
C GLY A 10 -2.19 19.93 -9.53
N GLU A 11 -2.54 19.46 -10.74
CA GLU A 11 -2.07 18.17 -11.28
C GLU A 11 -0.54 18.11 -11.36
N LEU A 12 0.10 19.17 -11.86
CA LEU A 12 1.55 19.29 -11.93
C LEU A 12 2.21 19.24 -10.55
N ALA A 13 1.70 20.03 -9.59
CA ALA A 13 2.26 20.06 -8.24
C ALA A 13 2.11 18.70 -7.55
N PHE A 14 0.96 18.06 -7.71
CA PHE A 14 0.69 16.72 -7.19
C PHE A 14 1.61 15.68 -7.83
N ILE A 15 1.75 15.65 -9.15
CA ILE A 15 2.64 14.71 -9.83
C ILE A 15 4.10 14.94 -9.42
N CYS A 16 4.55 16.19 -9.32
CA CYS A 16 5.90 16.49 -8.85
C CYS A 16 6.12 15.96 -7.42
N LEU A 17 5.18 16.21 -6.50
CA LEU A 17 5.24 15.71 -5.13
C LEU A 17 5.22 14.18 -5.09
N LEU A 18 4.36 13.54 -5.89
CA LEU A 18 4.24 12.08 -5.95
C LEU A 18 5.47 11.44 -6.60
N THR A 19 6.11 12.11 -7.56
CA THR A 19 7.39 11.70 -8.15
C THR A 19 8.50 11.73 -7.10
N LEU A 20 8.61 12.83 -6.34
CA LEU A 20 9.57 12.96 -5.25
C LEU A 20 9.35 11.90 -4.17
N PHE A 21 8.09 11.68 -3.78
CA PHE A 21 7.71 10.62 -2.85
C PHE A 21 8.09 9.23 -3.37
N SER A 22 7.82 8.94 -4.65
CA SER A 22 8.19 7.66 -5.27
C SER A 22 9.70 7.43 -5.26
N ALA A 23 10.49 8.47 -5.55
CA ALA A 23 11.94 8.40 -5.52
C ALA A 23 12.47 8.18 -4.09
N ALA A 24 11.92 8.89 -3.10
CA ALA A 24 12.25 8.69 -1.69
C ALA A 24 11.88 7.28 -1.20
N ALA A 25 10.71 6.77 -1.58
CA ALA A 25 10.27 5.42 -1.27
C ALA A 25 11.20 4.36 -1.91
N LEU A 26 11.64 4.58 -3.15
CA LEU A 26 12.58 3.69 -3.82
C LEU A 26 13.95 3.70 -3.13
N TRP A 27 14.42 4.87 -2.70
CA TRP A 27 15.65 5.00 -1.92
C TRP A 27 15.58 4.26 -0.59
N GLN A 28 14.48 4.42 0.14
CA GLN A 28 14.25 3.71 1.40
C GLN A 28 14.18 2.19 1.18
N ALA A 29 13.44 1.74 0.17
CA ALA A 29 13.35 0.33 -0.18
C ALA A 29 14.72 -0.27 -0.55
N TYR A 30 15.54 0.49 -1.29
CA TYR A 30 16.91 0.12 -1.60
C TYR A 30 17.77 0.01 -0.34
N GLY A 31 17.57 0.89 0.65
CA GLY A 31 18.25 0.81 1.94
C GLY A 31 17.92 -0.44 2.78
N ILE A 32 16.78 -1.10 2.54
CA ILE A 32 16.38 -2.31 3.31
C ILE A 32 17.21 -3.53 2.91
N SER A 33 17.44 -3.73 1.61
CA SER A 33 18.08 -4.97 1.11
C SER A 33 19.06 -4.77 -0.04
N GLY A 34 19.12 -3.58 -0.65
CA GLY A 34 19.90 -3.33 -1.86
C GLY A 34 19.58 -4.34 -2.96
N PHE A 35 20.63 -4.84 -3.62
CA PHE A 35 20.55 -5.94 -4.59
C PHE A 35 21.10 -7.26 -4.04
N SER A 36 20.95 -7.50 -2.72
CA SER A 36 21.54 -8.67 -2.06
C SER A 36 20.84 -10.01 -2.36
N GLY A 37 19.71 -10.00 -3.09
CA GLY A 37 19.05 -11.21 -3.59
C GLY A 37 17.60 -10.95 -4.01
N LEU A 38 17.03 -11.85 -4.81
CA LEU A 38 15.66 -11.72 -5.34
C LEU A 38 14.56 -12.04 -4.31
N SER A 39 14.88 -12.77 -3.24
CA SER A 39 13.93 -13.16 -2.18
C SER A 39 14.04 -12.28 -0.93
N GLN A 40 14.66 -11.11 -1.04
CA GLN A 40 14.87 -10.23 0.10
C GLN A 40 13.62 -9.39 0.41
N PRO A 41 13.37 -9.04 1.69
CA PRO A 41 12.20 -8.24 2.09
C PRO A 41 12.07 -6.91 1.36
N GLY A 42 13.20 -6.31 0.92
CA GLY A 42 13.23 -5.04 0.20
C GLY A 42 12.82 -5.12 -1.28
N VAL A 43 12.78 -6.31 -1.90
CA VAL A 43 12.52 -6.44 -3.35
C VAL A 43 11.09 -6.01 -3.72
N PHE A 44 10.09 -6.42 -2.94
CA PHE A 44 8.70 -6.04 -3.20
C PHE A 44 8.46 -4.53 -3.07
N PRO A 45 8.87 -3.85 -1.97
CA PRO A 45 8.83 -2.39 -1.89
C PRO A 45 9.59 -1.70 -3.04
N MET A 46 10.74 -2.23 -3.44
CA MET A 46 11.55 -1.66 -4.52
C MET A 46 10.83 -1.73 -5.87
N LEU A 47 10.22 -2.87 -6.21
CA LEU A 47 9.42 -3.03 -7.43
C LEU A 47 8.20 -2.09 -7.44
N ALA A 48 7.48 -2.01 -6.31
CA ALA A 48 6.33 -1.12 -6.18
C ALA A 48 6.73 0.36 -6.34
N ALA A 49 7.80 0.80 -5.66
CA ALA A 49 8.28 2.17 -5.77
C ALA A 49 8.86 2.49 -7.17
N ALA A 50 9.55 1.54 -7.80
CA ALA A 50 10.11 1.71 -9.14
C ALA A 50 9.01 1.83 -10.21
N THR A 51 7.99 0.98 -10.15
CA THR A 51 6.83 1.06 -11.05
C THR A 51 6.06 2.36 -10.85
N MET A 52 5.83 2.76 -9.60
CA MET A 52 5.20 4.05 -9.29
C MET A 52 6.01 5.24 -9.82
N LEU A 53 7.34 5.23 -9.64
CA LEU A 53 8.22 6.26 -10.16
C LEU A 53 8.19 6.31 -11.70
N ALA A 54 8.24 5.15 -12.37
CA ALA A 54 8.17 5.08 -13.82
C ALA A 54 6.84 5.63 -14.36
N SER A 55 5.71 5.27 -13.74
CA SER A 55 4.40 5.82 -14.07
C SER A 55 4.36 7.32 -13.84
N CYS A 56 4.91 7.82 -12.72
CA CYS A 56 4.97 9.24 -12.43
C CYS A 56 5.78 10.02 -13.45
N LEU A 57 6.94 9.51 -13.87
CA LEU A 57 7.77 10.15 -14.89
C LEU A 57 7.05 10.19 -16.24
N PHE A 58 6.34 9.12 -16.61
CA PHE A 58 5.55 9.08 -17.85
C PHE A 58 4.40 10.09 -17.81
N ILE A 59 3.66 10.15 -16.70
CA ILE A 59 2.59 11.11 -16.49
C ILE A 59 3.15 12.54 -16.43
N LEU A 60 4.30 12.77 -15.79
CA LEU A 60 4.92 14.09 -15.75
C LEU A 60 5.34 14.55 -17.14
N ALA A 61 5.88 13.65 -17.98
CA ALA A 61 6.26 13.99 -19.35
C ALA A 61 5.04 14.36 -20.23
N SER A 62 3.92 13.64 -20.10
CA SER A 62 2.67 13.98 -20.80
C SER A 62 2.05 15.27 -20.22
N THR A 63 2.07 15.39 -18.89
CA THR A 63 1.74 16.59 -18.12
C THR A 63 2.85 17.65 -18.15
N LEU A 64 3.82 17.62 -19.09
CA LEU A 64 4.59 18.81 -19.50
C LEU A 64 4.25 19.32 -20.92
N ARG A 65 3.70 18.47 -21.81
CA ARG A 65 3.30 18.81 -23.20
C ARG A 65 1.92 19.50 -23.44
N THR A 66 0.87 19.13 -22.74
CA THR A 66 -0.48 19.77 -22.62
C THR A 66 -0.49 21.23 -22.08
N ARG A 67 -1.44 22.08 -22.51
CA ARG A 67 -1.63 23.46 -21.99
C ARG A 67 -2.54 23.49 -20.75
N SER A 68 -2.32 24.48 -19.89
CA SER A 68 -3.11 24.72 -18.66
C SER A 68 -4.36 25.53 -18.98
N SER A 69 -5.52 25.08 -18.49
CA SER A 69 -6.71 25.95 -18.33
C SER A 69 -7.03 26.04 -16.84
N ARG A 70 -7.36 27.24 -16.37
CA ARG A 70 -7.52 27.55 -14.95
C ARG A 70 -9.00 27.72 -14.65
N GLU A 71 -9.61 26.77 -13.94
CA GLU A 71 -10.93 26.98 -13.31
C GLU A 71 -10.79 27.09 -11.78
N PRO A 72 -11.42 28.08 -11.13
CA PRO A 72 -11.34 28.24 -9.67
C PRO A 72 -12.33 27.31 -8.95
N GLY A 73 -11.84 26.42 -8.08
CA GLY A 73 -12.65 25.59 -7.17
C GLY A 73 -12.28 24.10 -7.07
N GLU A 74 -11.40 23.60 -7.94
CA GLU A 74 -11.15 22.16 -8.11
C GLU A 74 -10.33 21.49 -6.99
N SER A 75 -9.58 22.27 -6.20
CA SER A 75 -8.68 21.75 -5.15
C SER A 75 -9.42 21.08 -3.99
N VAL A 76 -10.62 21.54 -3.62
CA VAL A 76 -11.40 20.97 -2.51
C VAL A 76 -12.05 19.64 -2.91
N VAL A 77 -12.42 19.51 -4.19
CA VAL A 77 -12.97 18.26 -4.75
C VAL A 77 -11.89 17.18 -4.81
N PHE A 78 -10.66 17.56 -5.18
CA PHE A 78 -9.51 16.66 -5.24
C PHE A 78 -9.25 15.92 -3.92
N TRP A 79 -9.22 16.61 -2.78
CA TRP A 79 -8.97 15.97 -1.48
C TRP A 79 -10.04 14.95 -1.10
N ARG A 80 -11.31 15.24 -1.42
CA ARG A 80 -12.44 14.35 -1.10
C ARG A 80 -12.42 13.08 -1.94
N ASP A 81 -12.01 13.19 -3.20
CA ASP A 81 -11.97 12.07 -4.13
C ASP A 81 -10.68 11.24 -3.98
N VAL A 82 -9.55 11.88 -3.64
CA VAL A 82 -8.25 11.22 -3.49
C VAL A 82 -8.07 10.59 -2.11
N LEU A 83 -8.61 11.21 -1.04
CA LEU A 83 -8.53 10.71 0.33
C LEU A 83 -9.93 10.42 0.91
N PRO A 84 -10.65 9.41 0.37
CA PRO A 84 -11.93 9.02 0.91
C PRO A 84 -11.77 8.49 2.35
N VAL A 85 -12.77 8.71 3.20
CA VAL A 85 -12.78 8.24 4.61
C VAL A 85 -12.47 6.75 4.73
N ARG A 86 -12.91 5.94 3.76
CA ARG A 86 -12.61 4.50 3.68
C ARG A 86 -11.10 4.22 3.64
N LEU A 87 -10.33 5.01 2.90
CA LEU A 87 -8.88 4.88 2.82
C LEU A 87 -8.23 5.24 4.16
N LEU A 88 -8.68 6.31 4.80
CA LEU A 88 -8.20 6.70 6.14
C LEU A 88 -8.45 5.61 7.18
N VAL A 89 -9.63 4.98 7.16
CA VAL A 89 -9.95 3.88 8.07
C VAL A 89 -9.01 2.70 7.84
N ILE A 90 -8.76 2.30 6.59
CA ILE A 90 -7.84 1.20 6.30
C ILE A 90 -6.40 1.55 6.69
N LEU A 91 -5.96 2.78 6.43
CA LEU A 91 -4.64 3.25 6.85
C LEU A 91 -4.47 3.18 8.37
N ALA A 92 -5.51 3.59 9.12
CA ALA A 92 -5.53 3.48 10.58
C ALA A 92 -5.49 2.01 11.04
N MET A 93 -6.20 1.10 10.36
CA MET A 93 -6.14 -0.34 10.67
C MET A 93 -4.76 -0.93 10.39
N VAL A 94 -4.09 -0.51 9.31
CA VAL A 94 -2.70 -0.91 9.02
C VAL A 94 -1.76 -0.41 10.12
N ALA A 95 -1.88 0.85 10.54
CA ALA A 95 -1.07 1.41 11.63
C ALA A 95 -1.30 0.63 12.95
N LEU A 96 -2.55 0.32 13.28
CA LEU A 96 -2.88 -0.48 14.46
C LEU A 96 -2.30 -1.90 14.37
N TYR A 97 -2.37 -2.53 13.19
CA TYR A 97 -1.74 -3.82 12.95
C TYR A 97 -0.23 -3.78 13.19
N LEU A 98 0.48 -2.81 12.62
CA LEU A 98 1.93 -2.65 12.82
C LEU A 98 2.28 -2.41 14.29
N TYR A 99 1.46 -1.63 15.01
CA TYR A 99 1.64 -1.39 16.43
C TYR A 99 1.38 -2.63 17.30
N ALA A 100 0.38 -3.46 16.95
CA ALA A 100 0.02 -4.66 17.68
C ALA A 100 0.94 -5.86 17.39
N MET A 101 1.58 -5.88 16.21
CA MET A 101 2.43 -6.98 15.73
C MET A 101 3.52 -7.43 16.72
N PRO A 102 4.29 -6.56 17.39
CA PRO A 102 5.33 -6.97 18.35
C PRO A 102 4.79 -7.75 19.56
N TRP A 103 3.51 -7.56 19.89
CA TRP A 103 2.85 -8.13 21.07
C TRP A 103 2.14 -9.43 20.72
N LEU A 104 1.29 -9.40 19.68
CA LEU A 104 0.43 -10.51 19.27
C LEU A 104 1.14 -11.52 18.35
N GLY A 105 2.22 -11.11 17.69
CA GLY A 105 2.87 -11.89 16.65
C GLY A 105 2.14 -11.79 15.32
N PHE A 106 2.82 -12.23 14.26
CA PHE A 106 2.34 -12.08 12.88
C PHE A 106 0.97 -12.73 12.64
N VAL A 107 0.82 -14.02 12.99
CA VAL A 107 -0.38 -14.81 12.65
C VAL A 107 -1.65 -14.19 13.24
N ILE A 108 -1.63 -13.85 14.53
CA ILE A 108 -2.80 -13.31 15.24
C ILE A 108 -3.08 -11.87 14.77
N ALA A 109 -2.06 -11.02 14.70
CA ALA A 109 -2.22 -9.63 14.27
C ALA A 109 -2.74 -9.54 12.84
N SER A 110 -2.18 -10.32 11.91
CA SER A 110 -2.62 -10.37 10.52
C SER A 110 -4.02 -10.99 10.40
N GLY A 111 -4.33 -12.06 11.14
CA GLY A 111 -5.66 -12.67 11.13
C GLY A 111 -6.75 -11.68 11.54
N LEU A 112 -6.54 -10.96 12.66
CA LEU A 112 -7.46 -9.91 13.12
C LEU A 112 -7.57 -8.76 12.11
N PHE A 113 -6.44 -8.30 11.57
CA PHE A 113 -6.41 -7.24 10.56
C PHE A 113 -7.17 -7.63 9.29
N LEU A 114 -6.92 -8.83 8.74
CA LEU A 114 -7.60 -9.31 7.53
C LEU A 114 -9.10 -9.49 7.77
N PHE A 115 -9.47 -10.12 8.89
CA PHE A 115 -10.89 -10.32 9.24
C PHE A 115 -11.62 -8.97 9.35
N ALA A 116 -11.07 -8.04 10.13
CA ALA A 116 -11.68 -6.74 10.34
C ALA A 116 -11.72 -5.92 9.03
N SER A 117 -10.67 -5.99 8.20
CA SER A 117 -10.63 -5.33 6.90
C SER A 117 -11.68 -5.89 5.95
N PHE A 118 -11.82 -7.22 5.84
CA PHE A 118 -12.83 -7.84 4.98
C PHE A 118 -14.25 -7.61 5.49
N ALA A 119 -14.47 -7.65 6.80
CA ALA A 119 -15.76 -7.32 7.39
C ALA A 119 -16.15 -5.87 7.09
N TYR A 120 -15.20 -4.93 7.22
CA TYR A 120 -15.43 -3.51 6.98
C TYR A 120 -15.62 -3.16 5.48
N LEU A 121 -14.77 -3.70 4.58
CA LEU A 121 -14.83 -3.39 3.15
C LEU A 121 -15.98 -4.09 2.43
N TRP A 122 -16.19 -5.38 2.74
CA TRP A 122 -17.13 -6.22 2.00
C TRP A 122 -18.55 -6.12 2.58
N ARG A 123 -18.72 -5.82 3.88
CA ARG A 123 -20.04 -5.72 4.56
C ARG A 123 -20.97 -6.93 4.31
N LYS A 124 -20.40 -8.11 4.03
CA LYS A 124 -21.14 -9.38 3.83
C LYS A 124 -21.02 -10.28 5.06
N ASN A 125 -21.59 -11.49 4.98
CA ASN A 125 -21.62 -12.48 6.06
C ASN A 125 -20.24 -12.68 6.69
N ALA A 126 -20.18 -12.50 8.02
CA ALA A 126 -18.94 -12.60 8.81
C ALA A 126 -18.21 -13.95 8.63
N LEU A 127 -18.95 -15.03 8.39
CA LEU A 127 -18.38 -16.37 8.12
C LEU A 127 -17.53 -16.40 6.83
N ILE A 128 -17.97 -15.70 5.77
CA ILE A 128 -17.23 -15.62 4.52
C ILE A 128 -15.97 -14.77 4.73
N SER A 129 -16.07 -13.65 5.45
CA SER A 129 -14.92 -12.84 5.83
C SER A 129 -13.90 -13.62 6.65
N LEU A 130 -14.37 -14.46 7.58
CA LEU A 130 -13.51 -15.35 8.38
C LEU A 130 -12.80 -16.38 7.49
N ALA A 131 -13.53 -17.09 6.64
CA ALA A 131 -12.96 -18.08 5.73
C ALA A 131 -11.93 -17.46 4.76
N LEU A 132 -12.24 -16.28 4.19
CA LEU A 132 -11.29 -15.55 3.35
C LEU A 132 -10.06 -15.12 4.14
N SER A 133 -10.25 -14.55 5.33
CA SER A 133 -9.12 -14.11 6.16
C SER A 133 -8.19 -15.28 6.53
N ALA A 134 -8.76 -16.43 6.90
CA ALA A 134 -8.01 -17.64 7.21
C ALA A 134 -7.28 -18.18 5.99
N GLY A 135 -7.96 -18.26 4.83
CA GLY A 135 -7.37 -18.71 3.58
C GLY A 135 -6.24 -17.79 3.08
N SER A 136 -6.46 -16.48 3.13
CA SER A 136 -5.43 -15.48 2.81
C SER A 136 -4.24 -15.55 3.78
N LEU A 137 -4.49 -15.69 5.08
CA LEU A 137 -3.43 -15.82 6.08
C LEU A 137 -2.60 -17.10 5.86
N ALA A 138 -3.26 -18.22 5.56
CA ALA A 138 -2.59 -19.47 5.23
C ALA A 138 -1.72 -19.35 3.96
N ALA A 139 -2.24 -18.72 2.91
CA ALA A 139 -1.48 -18.48 1.67
C ALA A 139 -0.26 -17.58 1.92
N VAL A 140 -0.43 -16.49 2.67
CA VAL A 140 0.67 -15.59 3.04
C VAL A 140 1.71 -16.34 3.87
N TYR A 141 1.28 -17.09 4.87
CA TYR A 141 2.20 -17.89 5.70
C TYR A 141 2.98 -18.91 4.87
N PHE A 142 2.32 -19.61 3.94
CA PHE A 142 2.97 -20.53 3.02
C PHE A 142 4.04 -19.82 2.17
N LEU A 143 3.69 -18.69 1.54
CA LEU A 143 4.64 -17.94 0.72
C LEU A 143 5.83 -17.44 1.54
N PHE A 144 5.60 -16.83 2.71
CA PHE A 144 6.69 -16.21 3.46
C PHE A 144 7.54 -17.20 4.25
N ARG A 145 6.94 -18.20 4.91
CA ARG A 145 7.69 -19.16 5.73
C ARG A 145 8.29 -20.28 4.89
N ILE A 146 7.57 -20.80 3.88
CA ILE A 146 8.01 -21.98 3.12
C ILE A 146 8.72 -21.57 1.84
N VAL A 147 8.18 -20.61 1.08
CA VAL A 147 8.79 -20.21 -0.21
C VAL A 147 9.94 -19.22 -0.02
N PHE A 148 9.80 -18.26 0.89
CA PHE A 148 10.79 -17.20 1.10
C PHE A 148 11.68 -17.38 2.34
N GLU A 149 11.42 -18.40 3.18
CA GLU A 149 12.18 -18.69 4.42
C GLU A 149 12.38 -17.47 5.34
N VAL A 150 11.45 -16.50 5.30
CA VAL A 150 11.53 -15.29 6.12
C VAL A 150 11.03 -15.60 7.52
N VAL A 151 11.83 -15.28 8.53
CA VAL A 151 11.46 -15.44 9.94
C VAL A 151 10.33 -14.46 10.29
N LEU A 152 9.14 -14.99 10.50
CA LEU A 152 7.97 -14.20 10.93
C LEU A 152 8.07 -13.92 12.43
N PRO A 153 7.77 -12.69 12.89
CA PRO A 153 7.86 -12.34 14.29
C PRO A 153 6.85 -13.14 15.14
N GLN A 154 7.39 -13.90 16.10
CA GLN A 154 6.61 -14.56 17.14
C GLN A 154 6.33 -13.53 18.24
N GLY A 155 5.06 -13.37 18.60
CA GLY A 155 4.63 -12.33 19.56
C GLY A 155 5.19 -12.57 20.95
N LYS A 156 5.51 -11.48 21.67
CA LYS A 156 6.04 -11.57 23.03
C LYS A 156 5.03 -12.12 24.04
N LEU A 157 3.73 -11.91 23.83
CA LEU A 157 2.67 -12.32 24.77
C LEU A 157 2.17 -13.74 24.56
N LEU A 158 2.30 -14.26 23.34
CA LEU A 158 1.90 -15.62 22.95
C LEU A 158 3.01 -16.16 22.05
N PRO A 159 4.10 -16.72 22.64
CA PRO A 159 5.08 -17.45 21.84
C PRO A 159 4.31 -18.57 21.16
N ALA A 160 4.21 -18.52 19.84
CA ALA A 160 3.62 -19.60 19.05
C ALA A 160 4.57 -20.80 19.10
N GLY A 161 4.56 -21.50 20.23
CA GLY A 161 5.23 -22.79 20.46
C GLY A 161 4.39 -23.97 19.98
N VAL A 162 3.45 -23.75 19.07
CA VAL A 162 2.70 -24.81 18.39
C VAL A 162 2.58 -24.39 16.93
N PHE A 163 3.24 -25.16 16.05
CA PHE A 163 3.37 -25.07 14.57
C PHE A 163 4.61 -24.32 14.01
#